data_AF-A0A0L0BVJ4-F1
#
_entry.id   AF-A0A0L0BVJ4-F1
#
_cell.length_a   1.000
_cell.length_b   1.000
_cell.length_c   1.000
_cell.angle_alpha   90.00
_cell.angle_beta   90.00
_cell.angle_gamma   90.00
#
_symmetry.space_group_name_H-M   'P 1'
#
loop_
_entity.id
_entity.type
_entity.pdbx_description
1 polymer ?
#
loop_
_entity_poly.entity_id
_entity_poly.type
_entity_poly.pdbx_seq_one_letter_code
_entity_poly.pdbx_strand_id
1 'polypeptide(L)'
;MAQLLADFKKEVSTCVNEVKAVILACSKLINSVVSSPITKIAELKIENDILHRRLNRGDIILSGMPAGLDDLMSNVVLLCMFFGITINSQDVYQVCYMNNQKLILVKFNNVSIRDRITKEYFKTRSLKLCDIMGGEVSGRVYLNEHYSSAASELNTYIAN
;
A
#
# COMPACT_ATOMS: atom_id res chain seq x y z
N MET A 1 -16.97 63.54 -35.69
CA MET A 1 -17.12 63.20 -34.26
C MET A 1 -17.96 61.94 -34.06
N ALA A 2 -19.24 61.90 -34.45
CA ALA A 2 -20.10 60.73 -34.22
C ALA A 2 -19.61 59.43 -34.92
N GLN A 3 -19.15 59.53 -36.17
CA GLN A 3 -18.62 58.37 -36.93
C GLN A 3 -17.35 57.79 -36.30
N LEU A 4 -16.37 58.64 -35.99
CA LEU A 4 -15.14 58.27 -35.27
C LEU A 4 -15.42 57.58 -33.93
N LEU A 5 -16.42 58.05 -33.19
CA LEU A 5 -16.83 57.47 -31.91
C LEU A 5 -17.46 56.07 -32.10
N ALA A 6 -18.25 55.89 -33.17
CA ALA A 6 -18.86 54.62 -33.51
C ALA A 6 -17.82 53.59 -33.96
N ASP A 7 -16.85 54.01 -34.77
CA ASP A 7 -15.76 53.17 -35.25
C ASP A 7 -14.85 52.73 -34.09
N PHE A 8 -14.50 53.66 -33.19
CA PHE A 8 -13.75 53.35 -31.97
C PHE A 8 -14.49 52.36 -31.06
N LYS A 9 -15.80 52.57 -30.85
CA LYS A 9 -16.62 51.64 -30.03
C LYS A 9 -16.68 50.24 -30.64
N LYS A 10 -16.75 50.15 -31.96
CA LYS A 10 -16.74 48.87 -32.70
C LYS A 10 -15.40 48.17 -32.52
N GLU A 11 -14.29 48.88 -32.70
CA GLU A 11 -12.94 48.34 -32.57
C GLU A 11 -12.65 47.86 -31.14
N VAL A 12 -13.05 48.65 -30.12
CA VAL A 12 -12.96 48.23 -28.71
C VAL A 12 -13.82 46.99 -28.45
N SER A 13 -15.05 46.91 -28.98
CA SER A 13 -15.88 45.70 -28.84
C SER A 13 -15.26 44.48 -29.49
N THR A 14 -14.68 44.62 -30.68
CA THR A 14 -13.97 43.52 -31.37
C THR A 14 -12.79 43.04 -30.53
N CYS A 15 -11.93 43.96 -30.08
CA CYS A 15 -10.78 43.63 -29.24
C CYS A 15 -11.20 42.94 -27.93
N VAL A 16 -12.22 43.44 -27.24
CA VAL A 16 -12.75 42.81 -26.02
C VAL A 16 -13.26 41.39 -26.29
N ASN A 17 -13.95 41.16 -27.40
CA ASN A 17 -14.45 39.85 -27.77
C ASN A 17 -13.31 38.87 -28.11
N GLU A 18 -12.25 39.33 -28.79
CA GLU A 18 -11.06 38.54 -29.08
C GLU A 18 -10.31 38.17 -27.79
N VAL A 19 -10.09 39.14 -26.90
CA VAL A 19 -9.47 38.88 -25.58
C VAL A 19 -10.29 37.87 -24.79
N LYS A 20 -11.63 37.99 -24.78
CA LYS A 20 -12.51 37.02 -24.12
C LYS A 20 -12.39 35.63 -24.73
N ALA A 21 -12.30 35.52 -26.05
CA ALA A 21 -12.11 34.25 -26.74
C ALA A 21 -10.75 33.60 -26.37
N VAL A 22 -9.67 34.38 -26.32
CA VAL A 22 -8.34 33.91 -25.89
C VAL A 22 -8.36 33.43 -24.44
N ILE A 23 -8.97 34.19 -23.53
CA ILE A 23 -9.09 33.80 -22.11
C ILE A 23 -9.84 32.47 -21.97
N LEU A 24 -10.95 32.29 -22.72
CA LEU A 24 -11.70 31.03 -22.70
C LEU A 24 -10.89 29.86 -23.26
N ALA A 25 -10.13 30.07 -24.33
CA ALA A 25 -9.25 29.05 -24.89
C ALA A 25 -8.14 28.66 -23.90
N CYS A 26 -7.49 29.64 -23.27
CA CYS A 26 -6.48 29.42 -22.24
C CYS A 26 -7.06 28.67 -21.04
N SER A 27 -8.25 29.03 -20.56
CA SER A 27 -8.91 28.34 -19.44
C SER A 27 -9.17 26.85 -19.76
N LYS A 28 -9.63 26.55 -20.99
CA LYS A 28 -9.82 25.16 -21.44
C LYS A 28 -8.50 24.39 -21.50
N LEU A 29 -7.44 25.01 -22.00
CA LEU A 29 -6.10 24.40 -22.05
C LEU A 29 -5.56 24.13 -20.65
N ILE A 30 -5.71 25.09 -19.72
CA ILE A 30 -5.32 24.91 -18.31
C ILE A 30 -6.08 23.73 -17.71
N ASN A 31 -7.40 23.67 -17.91
CA ASN A 31 -8.22 22.58 -17.39
C ASN A 31 -7.82 21.22 -17.97
N SER A 32 -7.50 21.13 -19.27
CA SER A 32 -7.05 19.86 -19.86
C SER A 32 -5.66 19.44 -19.35
N VAL A 33 -4.74 20.40 -19.24
CA VAL A 33 -3.38 20.19 -18.72
C VAL A 33 -3.39 19.82 -17.23
N VAL A 34 -4.38 20.26 -16.46
CA VAL A 34 -4.51 19.90 -15.03
C VAL A 34 -5.27 18.59 -14.86
N SER A 35 -6.42 18.43 -15.52
CA SER A 35 -7.28 17.25 -15.32
C SER A 35 -6.65 15.97 -15.85
N SER A 36 -6.00 16.00 -17.03
CA SER A 36 -5.46 14.78 -17.63
C SER A 36 -4.34 14.14 -16.81
N PRO A 37 -3.32 14.88 -16.31
CA PRO A 37 -2.31 14.30 -15.43
C PRO A 37 -2.87 13.84 -14.09
N ILE A 38 -3.82 14.57 -13.49
CA ILE A 38 -4.44 14.16 -12.22
C ILE A 38 -5.12 12.80 -12.38
N THR A 39 -5.92 12.63 -13.42
CA THR A 39 -6.58 11.34 -13.71
C THR A 39 -5.55 10.24 -13.94
N LYS A 40 -4.51 10.50 -14.73
CA LYS A 40 -3.47 9.51 -15.03
C LYS A 40 -2.66 9.12 -13.80
N ILE A 41 -2.35 10.08 -12.91
CA ILE A 41 -1.67 9.81 -11.64
C ILE A 41 -2.55 8.93 -10.74
N ALA A 42 -3.87 9.20 -10.70
CA ALA A 42 -4.80 8.38 -9.93
C ALA A 42 -4.88 6.93 -10.47
N GLU A 43 -4.96 6.76 -11.79
CA GLU A 43 -4.94 5.44 -12.43
C GLU A 43 -3.64 4.68 -12.14
N LEU A 44 -2.49 5.35 -12.27
CA LEU A 44 -1.18 4.75 -11.98
C LEU A 44 -1.04 4.38 -10.50
N LYS A 45 -1.60 5.18 -9.58
CA LYS A 45 -1.61 4.84 -8.15
C LYS A 45 -2.38 3.53 -7.90
N ILE A 46 -3.57 3.40 -8.52
CA ILE A 46 -4.38 2.19 -8.42
C ILE A 46 -3.64 0.97 -8.99
N GLU A 47 -3.04 1.09 -10.16
CA GLU A 47 -2.28 0.01 -10.79
C GLU A 47 -1.08 -0.42 -9.93
N ASN A 48 -0.32 0.55 -9.43
CA ASN A 48 0.82 0.32 -8.55
C ASN A 48 0.41 -0.42 -7.26
N ASP A 49 -0.71 -0.04 -6.64
CA ASP A 49 -1.26 -0.72 -5.47
C ASP A 49 -1.63 -2.17 -5.76
N ILE A 50 -2.26 -2.45 -6.91
CA ILE A 50 -2.59 -3.81 -7.34
C ILE A 50 -1.33 -4.64 -7.52
N LEU A 51 -0.30 -4.07 -8.15
CA LEU A 51 0.99 -4.74 -8.36
C LEU A 51 1.69 -5.05 -7.02
N HIS A 52 1.73 -4.10 -6.09
CA HIS A 52 2.29 -4.33 -4.76
C HIS A 52 1.56 -5.44 -4.01
N ARG A 53 0.21 -5.46 -4.03
CA ARG A 53 -0.57 -6.54 -3.41
C ARG A 53 -0.26 -7.90 -4.02
N ARG A 54 -0.09 -7.98 -5.35
CA ARG A 54 0.24 -9.23 -6.05
C ARG A 54 1.65 -9.70 -5.73
N LEU A 55 2.61 -8.78 -5.75
CA LEU A 55 4.02 -9.06 -5.48
C LEU A 55 4.22 -9.54 -4.03
N ASN A 56 3.56 -8.88 -3.08
CA ASN A 56 3.68 -9.18 -1.66
C ASN A 56 2.68 -10.25 -1.21
N ARG A 57 1.97 -10.93 -2.12
CA ARG A 57 0.92 -11.89 -1.76
C ARG A 57 1.49 -13.07 -0.96
N GLY A 58 2.75 -13.45 -1.20
CA GLY A 58 3.44 -14.51 -0.47
C GLY A 58 4.08 -14.08 0.84
N ASP A 59 3.92 -12.81 1.24
CA ASP A 59 4.64 -12.24 2.38
C ASP A 59 3.79 -12.23 3.65
N ILE A 60 4.44 -12.44 4.80
CA ILE A 60 3.88 -12.22 6.14
C ILE A 60 4.81 -11.29 6.91
N ILE A 61 4.22 -10.34 7.65
CA ILE A 61 4.93 -9.53 8.62
C ILE A 61 4.61 -10.04 10.02
N LEU A 62 5.63 -10.43 10.76
CA LEU A 62 5.55 -10.80 12.16
C LEU A 62 5.90 -9.60 13.04
N SER A 63 5.08 -9.33 14.05
CA SER A 63 5.37 -8.33 15.08
C SER A 63 5.17 -8.91 16.48
N GLY A 64 5.81 -8.31 17.48
CA GLY A 64 5.78 -8.80 18.87
C GLY A 64 6.86 -9.85 19.18
N MET A 65 7.76 -10.13 18.24
CA MET A 65 8.94 -10.96 18.46
C MET A 65 10.09 -10.11 19.06
N PRO A 66 10.99 -10.70 19.89
CA PRO A 66 12.16 -10.00 20.38
C PRO A 66 13.12 -9.62 19.23
N ALA A 67 13.82 -8.50 19.42
CA ALA A 67 14.86 -8.05 18.51
C ALA A 67 16.15 -8.87 18.69
N GLY A 68 16.98 -8.94 17.66
CA GLY A 68 18.29 -9.59 17.72
C GLY A 68 18.25 -11.12 17.87
N LEU A 69 17.23 -11.80 17.35
CA LEU A 69 17.20 -13.25 17.27
C LEU A 69 18.28 -13.74 16.28
N ASP A 70 19.09 -14.69 16.74
CA ASP A 70 20.18 -15.26 15.93
C ASP A 70 19.67 -16.09 14.75
N ASP A 71 18.57 -16.83 14.94
CA ASP A 71 18.00 -17.70 13.90
C ASP A 71 16.52 -17.40 13.65
N LEU A 72 16.27 -16.49 12.70
CA LEU A 72 14.92 -16.16 12.25
C LEU A 72 14.24 -17.31 11.52
N MET A 73 15.00 -18.14 10.78
CA MET A 73 14.44 -19.22 9.97
C MET A 73 13.81 -20.29 10.87
N SER A 74 14.53 -20.72 11.90
CA SER A 74 14.01 -21.70 12.86
C SER A 74 12.74 -21.21 13.56
N ASN A 75 12.67 -19.92 13.92
CA ASN A 75 11.46 -19.33 14.48
C ASN A 75 10.26 -19.34 13.51
N VAL A 76 10.50 -19.10 12.21
CA VAL A 76 9.46 -19.20 11.17
C VAL A 76 8.97 -20.64 11.01
N VAL A 77 9.89 -21.62 11.04
CA VAL A 77 9.53 -23.05 10.98
C VAL A 77 8.67 -23.44 12.19
N LEU A 78 9.06 -23.05 13.41
CA LEU A 78 8.30 -23.30 14.63
C LEU A 78 6.91 -22.66 14.60
N LEU A 79 6.81 -21.42 14.11
CA LEU A 79 5.54 -20.73 13.90
C LEU A 79 4.61 -21.51 12.97
N CYS A 80 5.13 -22.02 11.85
CA CYS A 80 4.30 -22.79 10.91
C CYS A 80 3.89 -24.13 11.53
N MET A 81 4.80 -24.78 12.25
CA MET A 81 4.53 -26.03 12.97
C MET A 81 3.43 -25.87 14.03
N PHE A 82 3.39 -24.73 14.74
CA PHE A 82 2.30 -24.41 15.68
C PHE A 82 0.91 -24.44 15.02
N PHE A 83 0.82 -23.98 13.77
CA PHE A 83 -0.42 -24.07 12.98
C PHE A 83 -0.61 -25.42 12.26
N GLY A 84 0.22 -26.43 12.54
CA GLY A 84 0.16 -27.73 11.89
C GLY A 84 0.63 -27.72 10.43
N ILE A 85 1.43 -26.72 10.04
CA ILE A 85 1.93 -26.56 8.67
C ILE A 85 3.42 -26.88 8.66
N THR A 86 3.78 -28.03 8.12
CA THR A 86 5.18 -28.42 7.93
C THR A 86 5.78 -27.64 6.76
N ILE A 87 6.88 -26.94 7.01
CA ILE A 87 7.69 -26.26 6.01
C ILE A 87 9.17 -26.59 6.24
N ASN A 88 10.00 -26.37 5.22
CA ASN A 88 11.45 -26.40 5.32
C ASN A 88 12.05 -25.06 4.84
N SER A 89 13.37 -24.93 4.91
CA SER A 89 14.07 -23.69 4.52
C SER A 89 13.92 -23.35 3.03
N GLN A 90 13.67 -24.32 2.15
CA GLN A 90 13.46 -24.10 0.72
C GLN A 90 12.06 -23.55 0.41
N ASP A 91 11.11 -23.67 1.34
CA ASP A 91 9.79 -23.06 1.21
C ASP A 91 9.81 -21.55 1.47
N VAL A 92 10.87 -21.05 2.13
CA VAL A 92 11.07 -19.66 2.47
C VAL A 92 12.07 -19.04 1.49
N TYR A 93 11.62 -18.03 0.74
CA TYR A 93 12.47 -17.26 -0.16
C TYR A 93 13.42 -16.34 0.63
N GLN A 94 12.88 -15.64 1.62
CA GLN A 94 13.62 -14.66 2.40
C GLN A 94 12.99 -14.48 3.79
N VAL A 95 13.84 -14.36 4.80
CA VAL A 95 13.44 -13.91 6.14
C VAL A 95 14.41 -12.83 6.61
N CYS A 96 13.90 -11.68 7.07
CA CYS A 96 14.75 -10.60 7.55
C CYS A 96 14.04 -9.68 8.53
N TYR A 97 14.83 -8.95 9.31
CA TYR A 97 14.32 -7.85 10.13
C TYR A 97 13.97 -6.63 9.29
N MET A 98 12.94 -5.91 9.73
CA MET A 98 12.51 -4.62 9.23
C MET A 98 12.23 -3.66 10.39
N ASN A 99 12.12 -2.36 10.07
CA ASN A 99 11.73 -1.32 11.02
C ASN A 99 12.57 -1.34 12.31
N ASN A 100 13.89 -1.21 12.16
CA ASN A 100 14.86 -1.27 13.28
C ASN A 100 14.69 -2.52 14.16
N GLN A 101 14.57 -3.69 13.51
CA GLN A 101 14.41 -5.01 14.15
C GLN A 101 13.12 -5.19 14.96
N LYS A 102 12.11 -4.33 14.79
CA LYS A 102 10.81 -4.47 15.45
C LYS A 102 9.85 -5.41 14.73
N LEU A 103 10.09 -5.64 13.44
CA LEU A 103 9.26 -6.46 12.57
C LEU A 103 10.13 -7.51 11.87
N ILE A 104 9.58 -8.67 11.60
CA ILE A 104 10.22 -9.69 10.77
C ILE A 104 9.38 -9.86 9.51
N LEU A 105 10.00 -9.71 8.34
CA LEU A 105 9.40 -10.03 7.06
C LEU A 105 9.75 -11.46 6.70
N VAL A 106 8.72 -12.24 6.32
CA VAL A 106 8.86 -13.60 5.82
C VAL A 106 8.26 -13.66 4.42
N LYS A 107 9.05 -14.05 3.43
CA LYS A 107 8.61 -14.27 2.06
C LYS A 107 8.61 -15.76 1.76
N PHE A 108 7.45 -16.32 1.42
CA PHE A 108 7.34 -17.71 1.02
C PHE A 108 7.47 -17.85 -0.49
N ASN A 109 8.10 -18.94 -0.94
CA ASN A 109 8.10 -19.32 -2.35
C ASN A 109 6.70 -19.76 -2.83
N ASN A 110 5.85 -20.21 -1.90
CA ASN A 110 4.50 -20.67 -2.19
C ASN A 110 3.44 -19.89 -1.39
N VAL A 111 2.58 -19.17 -2.11
CA VAL A 111 1.47 -18.38 -1.55
C VAL A 111 0.49 -19.25 -0.75
N SER A 112 0.31 -20.52 -1.10
CA SER A 112 -0.57 -21.44 -0.37
C SER A 112 -0.08 -21.71 1.07
N ILE A 113 1.22 -21.57 1.35
CA ILE A 113 1.74 -21.65 2.72
C ILE A 113 1.23 -20.45 3.51
N ARG A 114 1.41 -19.23 2.97
CA ARG A 114 0.87 -18.00 3.56
C ARG A 114 -0.63 -18.11 3.82
N ASP A 115 -1.41 -18.47 2.81
CA ASP A 115 -2.88 -18.51 2.90
C ASP A 115 -3.35 -19.48 4.00
N ARG A 116 -2.68 -20.63 4.17
CA ARG A 116 -2.97 -21.59 5.24
C ARG A 116 -2.62 -21.04 6.63
N ILE A 117 -1.44 -20.45 6.80
CA ILE A 117 -1.01 -19.85 8.07
C ILE A 117 -2.00 -18.75 8.47
N THR A 118 -2.30 -17.84 7.55
CA THR A 118 -3.23 -16.74 7.78
C THR A 118 -4.62 -17.24 8.16
N LYS A 119 -5.12 -18.28 7.48
CA LYS A 119 -6.40 -18.91 7.81
C LYS A 119 -6.43 -19.46 9.23
N GLU A 120 -5.40 -20.21 9.65
CA GLU A 120 -5.35 -20.77 11.00
C GLU A 120 -5.18 -19.68 12.07
N TYR A 121 -4.32 -18.70 11.82
CA TYR A 121 -4.12 -17.57 12.72
C TYR A 121 -5.43 -16.81 12.99
N PHE A 122 -6.23 -16.55 11.96
CA PHE A 122 -7.46 -15.77 12.12
C PHE A 122 -8.58 -16.51 12.84
N LYS A 123 -8.52 -17.84 12.99
CA LYS A 123 -9.50 -18.59 13.79
C LYS A 123 -9.41 -18.26 15.27
N THR A 124 -8.19 -18.13 15.80
CA THR A 124 -7.94 -17.97 17.24
C THR A 124 -7.44 -16.58 17.60
N ARG A 125 -6.65 -15.96 16.71
CA ARG A 125 -5.91 -14.70 16.90
C ARG A 125 -5.10 -14.67 18.21
N SER A 126 -4.76 -15.82 18.78
CA SER A 126 -4.26 -15.94 20.15
C SER A 126 -2.78 -16.34 20.23
N LEU A 127 -2.03 -16.20 19.14
CA LEU A 127 -0.62 -16.57 19.08
C LEU A 127 0.22 -15.80 20.10
N LYS A 128 0.98 -16.55 20.90
CA LYS A 128 1.91 -16.01 21.89
C LYS A 128 3.35 -16.40 21.57
N LEU A 129 4.28 -15.68 22.17
CA LEU A 129 5.72 -15.96 22.10
C LEU A 129 6.06 -17.36 22.62
N CYS A 130 5.45 -17.77 23.73
CA CYS A 130 5.63 -19.12 24.29
C CYS A 130 5.24 -20.24 23.32
N ASP A 131 4.30 -19.98 22.41
CA ASP A 131 3.83 -20.97 21.43
C ASP A 131 4.89 -21.24 20.33
N ILE A 132 5.84 -20.32 20.15
CA ILE A 132 6.89 -20.39 19.13
C ILE A 132 8.23 -20.73 19.77
N MET A 133 8.62 -19.98 20.80
CA MET A 133 9.95 -20.04 21.42
C MET A 133 9.98 -20.90 22.70
N GLY A 134 8.82 -21.31 23.23
CA GLY A 134 8.72 -21.93 24.55
C GLY A 134 8.86 -20.96 25.72
N GLY A 135 8.82 -21.48 26.94
CA GLY A 135 8.96 -20.71 28.19
C GLY A 135 7.67 -20.02 28.69
N GLU A 136 7.79 -19.19 29.72
CA GLU A 136 6.65 -18.53 30.41
C GLU A 136 6.26 -17.16 29.82
N VAL A 137 6.77 -16.81 28.64
CA VAL A 137 6.57 -15.47 28.07
C VAL A 137 5.20 -15.36 27.40
N SER A 138 4.28 -14.63 28.03
CA SER A 138 2.90 -14.42 27.54
C SER A 138 2.76 -13.30 26.49
N GLY A 139 3.87 -12.81 25.92
CA GLY A 139 3.85 -11.75 24.93
C GLY A 139 3.11 -12.17 23.66
N ARG A 140 2.27 -11.30 23.10
CA ARG A 140 1.45 -11.60 21.93
C ARG A 140 2.24 -11.40 20.64
N VAL A 141 2.09 -12.33 19.71
CA VAL A 141 2.68 -12.24 18.36
C VAL A 141 1.56 -11.97 17.35
N TYR A 142 1.80 -11.05 16.44
CA TYR A 142 0.84 -10.70 15.40
C TYR A 142 1.36 -11.07 14.02
N LEU A 143 0.46 -11.63 13.21
CA LEU A 143 0.68 -11.92 11.80
C LEU A 143 -0.12 -10.91 10.99
N ASN A 144 0.60 -10.05 10.27
CA ASN A 144 0.03 -9.04 9.42
C ASN A 144 0.34 -9.35 7.96
N GLU A 145 -0.56 -8.99 7.05
CA GLU A 145 -0.26 -9.02 5.63
C GLU A 145 0.68 -7.87 5.27
N HIS A 146 1.55 -8.09 4.29
CA HIS A 146 2.43 -7.05 3.76
C HIS A 146 1.69 -6.16 2.74
N TYR A 147 0.78 -5.35 3.27
CA TYR A 147 -0.07 -4.44 2.50
C TYR A 147 0.72 -3.34 1.77
N SER A 148 0.16 -2.85 0.66
CA SER A 148 0.59 -1.57 0.07
C SER A 148 0.23 -0.41 1.01
N SER A 149 0.87 0.76 0.84
CA SER A 149 0.56 1.97 1.61
C SER A 149 -0.92 2.33 1.56
N ALA A 150 -1.60 2.19 0.42
CA ALA A 150 -3.04 2.47 0.30
C ALA A 150 -3.93 1.47 1.06
N ALA A 151 -3.50 0.20 1.20
CA ALA A 151 -4.24 -0.76 2.04
C ALA A 151 -4.08 -0.46 3.54
N SER A 152 -2.97 0.18 3.95
CA SER A 152 -2.86 0.77 5.28
C SER A 152 -3.83 1.94 5.49
N GLU A 153 -4.06 2.78 4.46
CA GLU A 153 -4.99 3.92 4.51
C GLU A 153 -6.47 3.49 4.64
N LEU A 154 -6.86 2.38 4.01
CA LEU A 154 -8.22 1.82 4.11
C LEU A 154 -8.54 1.24 5.51
N ASN A 155 -7.54 0.65 6.19
CA ASN A 155 -7.72 0.14 7.56
C ASN A 155 -7.96 1.26 8.58
N THR A 156 -7.47 2.47 8.32
CA THR A 156 -7.70 3.64 9.18
C THR A 156 -9.16 4.12 9.15
N TYR A 157 -9.92 3.82 8.09
CA TYR A 157 -11.32 4.24 7.94
C TYR A 157 -12.35 3.27 8.55
N ILE A 158 -11.95 2.03 8.89
CA ILE A 158 -12.83 0.99 9.45
C ILE A 158 -12.74 0.91 10.99
N ALA A 159 -11.86 1.69 11.62
CA ALA A 159 -11.83 1.87 13.07
C ALA A 159 -12.58 3.15 13.48
N ASN A 160 -13.92 3.09 13.49
CA ASN A 160 -14.79 3.99 14.24
C ASN A 160 -15.83 3.16 15.01
#